data_AF-A0A9D4Z777-F1
#
_entry.id   AF-A0A9D4Z777-F1
#
_cell.length_a   1.000
_cell.length_b   1.000
_cell.length_c   1.000
_cell.angle_alpha   90.00
_cell.angle_beta   90.00
_cell.angle_gamma   90.00
#
_symmetry.space_group_name_H-M   'P 1'
#
loop_
_entity.id
_entity.type
_entity.pdbx_description
1 polymer ?
#
loop_
_entity_poly.entity_id
_entity_poly.type
_entity_poly.pdbx_seq_one_letter_code
_entity_poly.pdbx_strand_id
1 'polypeptide(L)'
;MPLEAVITNCYILVSVSPLDVLRTDHTFGKHTRTRTQTEEERMFGRRAAQLCSELAQNDDDRLRRFDNDLFDQVIEEANEHYHQLETRMVKMQQEGLDIETTQNRDYFGALIHHLSLVRNKRCLMSYVYNRSQSVQRLRWQLGAVLPADLQEKLNFSEKEFFKNYSDLLGSYMTSIDLDLTVDTTPPKDPYIQVRVMDDLGEVLLDDQSTTLLRNSIHLMKRTEAESLISQGLLEEFTG
;
A
#
# COMPACT_ATOMS: atom_id res chain seq x y z
N MET A 1 7.11 27.19 25.97
CA MET A 1 5.99 26.24 25.93
C MET A 1 4.70 26.93 25.44
N PRO A 2 4.56 27.19 24.11
CA PRO A 2 3.22 27.22 23.52
C PRO A 2 3.09 26.59 22.11
N LEU A 3 4.02 25.71 21.68
CA LEU A 3 3.94 25.06 20.36
C LEU A 3 3.11 23.77 20.34
N GLU A 4 2.91 23.11 21.48
CA GLU A 4 2.13 21.86 21.54
C GLU A 4 0.61 22.08 21.50
N ALA A 5 0.13 23.25 21.92
CA ALA A 5 -1.30 23.54 21.99
C ALA A 5 -1.94 23.74 20.60
N VAL A 6 -1.19 24.28 19.62
CA VAL A 6 -1.71 24.49 18.25
C VAL A 6 -1.75 23.17 17.46
N ILE A 7 -0.82 22.24 17.74
CA ILE A 7 -0.78 20.93 17.10
C ILE A 7 -1.91 20.03 17.61
N THR A 8 -2.30 20.19 18.88
CA THR A 8 -3.32 19.32 19.52
C THR A 8 -4.73 19.58 18.97
N ASN A 9 -5.04 20.79 18.50
CA ASN A 9 -6.39 21.10 18.00
C ASN A 9 -6.65 20.62 16.55
N CYS A 10 -5.65 20.08 15.86
CA CYS A 10 -5.80 19.40 14.56
C CYS A 10 -6.08 17.89 14.70
N TYR A 11 -6.02 17.33 15.91
CA TYR A 11 -6.24 15.90 16.15
C TYR A 11 -7.72 15.48 16.20
N ILE A 12 -8.67 16.41 16.17
CA ILE A 12 -10.10 16.11 16.34
C ILE A 12 -10.80 15.70 15.01
N LEU A 13 -10.12 15.74 13.85
CA LEU A 13 -10.67 15.26 12.58
C LEU A 13 -10.20 13.85 12.17
N VAL A 14 -9.94 12.98 13.14
CA VAL A 14 -9.76 11.53 12.91
C VAL A 14 -11.12 10.84 13.09
N SER A 15 -12.03 11.02 12.13
CA SER A 15 -13.20 10.16 11.95
C SER A 15 -13.83 10.33 10.57
N VAL A 16 -13.00 10.43 9.53
CA VAL A 16 -13.50 10.37 8.16
C VAL A 16 -12.77 9.25 7.43
N SER A 17 -13.56 8.31 6.94
CA SER A 17 -13.13 7.12 6.22
C SER A 17 -12.17 7.48 5.07
N PRO A 18 -11.16 6.64 4.75
CA PRO A 18 -10.20 6.88 3.67
C PRO A 18 -10.84 7.07 2.28
N LEU A 19 -12.12 6.69 2.12
CA LEU A 19 -12.90 6.77 0.89
C LEU A 19 -13.52 8.14 0.60
N ASP A 20 -13.56 9.07 1.55
CA ASP A 20 -14.19 10.39 1.35
C ASP A 20 -13.25 11.43 0.68
N VAL A 21 -12.01 11.06 0.37
CA VAL A 21 -11.01 11.95 -0.25
C VAL A 21 -11.35 12.30 -1.71
N LEU A 22 -12.32 11.62 -2.33
CA LEU A 22 -12.70 11.82 -3.74
C LEU A 22 -13.93 12.72 -3.95
N ARG A 23 -14.56 13.30 -2.92
CA ARG A 23 -15.86 13.98 -3.07
C ARG A 23 -15.87 15.50 -2.93
N THR A 24 -14.75 16.17 -3.19
CA THR A 24 -14.71 17.65 -3.27
C THR A 24 -14.34 18.14 -4.67
N ASP A 25 -15.11 17.71 -5.68
CA ASP A 25 -15.19 18.42 -6.95
C ASP A 25 -16.61 18.92 -7.12
N HIS A 26 -16.84 20.22 -6.88
CA HIS A 26 -17.74 21.03 -7.70
C HIS A 26 -17.72 22.50 -7.28
N THR A 27 -17.70 23.36 -8.31
CA THR A 27 -17.88 24.81 -8.34
C THR A 27 -16.67 25.67 -7.96
N PHE A 28 -15.72 25.80 -8.88
CA PHE A 28 -14.99 27.06 -9.04
C PHE A 28 -15.22 27.63 -10.44
N GLY A 29 -15.67 28.88 -10.48
CA GLY A 29 -16.25 29.54 -11.64
C GLY A 29 -15.27 29.69 -12.81
N LYS A 30 -15.81 29.54 -14.01
CA LYS A 30 -15.11 29.74 -15.28
C LYS A 30 -14.72 31.21 -15.42
N HIS A 31 -13.45 31.54 -15.26
CA HIS A 31 -12.84 32.73 -15.86
C HIS A 31 -11.73 32.27 -16.79
N THR A 32 -12.04 32.29 -18.09
CA THR A 32 -11.13 32.01 -19.19
C THR A 32 -10.05 33.08 -19.25
N ARG A 33 -8.84 32.74 -18.83
CA ARG A 33 -7.63 33.48 -19.19
C ARG A 33 -6.71 32.52 -19.94
N THR A 34 -6.51 32.78 -21.23
CA THR A 34 -5.58 32.06 -22.11
C THR A 34 -4.18 32.14 -21.51
N ARG A 35 -3.69 31.00 -20.98
CA ARG A 35 -2.36 30.90 -20.39
C ARG A 35 -1.44 30.15 -21.34
N THR A 36 -0.29 30.76 -21.61
CA THR A 36 0.82 30.19 -22.37
C THR A 36 1.31 28.89 -21.74
N GLN A 37 1.56 27.87 -22.57
CA GLN A 37 1.90 26.49 -22.20
C GLN A 37 3.18 26.31 -21.35
N THR A 38 3.97 27.35 -21.13
CA THR A 38 5.22 27.32 -20.34
C THR A 38 5.00 27.49 -18.83
N GLU A 39 3.77 27.78 -18.40
CA GLU A 39 3.37 27.88 -16.99
C GLU A 39 2.22 26.90 -16.70
N GLU A 40 2.43 25.61 -16.90
CA GLU A 40 1.77 24.62 -16.03
C GLU A 40 2.35 24.81 -14.62
N GLU A 41 1.82 25.83 -13.98
CA GLU A 41 1.95 26.24 -12.60
C GLU A 41 2.27 25.03 -11.69
N ARG A 42 3.45 25.06 -11.06
CA ARG A 42 3.90 24.11 -10.03
C ARG A 42 2.90 24.08 -8.87
N MET A 43 1.80 23.35 -9.05
CA MET A 43 0.79 23.17 -8.02
C MET A 43 1.30 22.09 -7.06
N PHE A 44 1.41 22.45 -5.78
CA PHE A 44 1.92 21.56 -4.74
C PHE A 44 1.04 20.32 -4.58
N GLY A 45 1.68 19.17 -4.35
CA GLY A 45 1.03 17.91 -4.05
C GLY A 45 0.39 17.19 -5.24
N ARG A 46 0.64 17.61 -6.49
CA ARG A 46 0.15 16.89 -7.69
C ARG A 46 0.73 15.48 -7.79
N ARG A 47 2.04 15.35 -7.59
CA ARG A 47 2.73 14.04 -7.63
C ARG A 47 2.20 13.09 -6.56
N ALA A 48 2.00 13.61 -5.35
CA ALA A 48 1.43 12.86 -4.23
C ALA A 48 -0.01 12.40 -4.51
N ALA A 49 -0.82 13.25 -5.16
CA ALA A 49 -2.18 12.89 -5.58
C ALA A 49 -2.17 11.85 -6.71
N GLN A 50 -1.25 11.96 -7.66
CA GLN A 50 -1.05 10.98 -8.73
C GLN A 50 -0.72 9.60 -8.14
N LEU A 51 0.20 9.54 -7.18
CA LEU A 51 0.58 8.30 -6.50
C LEU A 51 -0.63 7.58 -5.86
N CYS A 52 -1.54 8.34 -5.23
CA CYS A 52 -2.75 7.78 -4.62
C CYS A 52 -3.82 7.40 -5.66
N SER A 53 -3.97 8.19 -6.72
CA SER A 53 -4.89 7.91 -7.83
C SER A 53 -4.51 6.63 -8.56
N GLU A 54 -3.21 6.44 -8.79
CA GLU A 54 -2.66 5.24 -9.41
C GLU A 54 -2.85 3.98 -8.56
N LEU A 55 -2.95 4.11 -7.23
CA LEU A 55 -3.38 3.01 -6.37
C LEU A 55 -4.87 2.73 -6.49
N ALA A 56 -5.70 3.77 -6.49
CA ALA A 56 -7.16 3.65 -6.53
C ALA A 56 -7.68 3.03 -7.84
N GLN A 57 -6.91 3.15 -8.92
CA GLN A 57 -7.23 2.54 -10.22
C GLN A 57 -6.87 1.05 -10.32
N ASN A 58 -6.17 0.48 -9.32
CA ASN A 58 -5.82 -0.94 -9.37
C ASN A 58 -7.00 -1.79 -8.91
N ASP A 59 -7.26 -2.86 -9.66
CA ASP A 59 -8.09 -3.97 -9.18
C ASP A 59 -7.38 -4.67 -8.02
N ASP A 60 -8.13 -4.98 -6.97
CA ASP A 60 -7.66 -5.47 -5.66
C ASP A 60 -6.74 -6.71 -5.70
N ASP A 61 -6.77 -7.46 -6.80
CA ASP A 61 -6.08 -8.75 -6.96
C ASP A 61 -4.68 -8.64 -7.57
N ARG A 62 -4.30 -7.51 -8.17
CA ARG A 62 -3.01 -7.38 -8.87
C ARG A 62 -2.09 -6.38 -8.18
N LEU A 63 -1.08 -6.90 -7.47
CA LEU A 63 -0.02 -6.07 -6.91
C LEU A 63 0.77 -5.39 -8.05
N ARG A 64 0.68 -4.05 -8.11
CA ARG A 64 1.50 -3.21 -9.00
C ARG A 64 2.91 -3.06 -8.43
N ARG A 65 3.89 -2.88 -9.31
CA ARG A 65 5.28 -2.57 -8.93
C ARG A 65 5.32 -1.30 -8.07
N PHE A 66 6.16 -1.31 -7.03
CA PHE A 66 6.43 -0.12 -6.23
C PHE A 66 7.04 0.98 -7.11
N ASP A 67 6.45 2.16 -7.11
CA ASP A 67 6.93 3.30 -7.87
C ASP A 67 7.94 4.09 -7.03
N ASN A 68 9.21 3.68 -7.07
CA ASN A 68 10.27 4.35 -6.31
C ASN A 68 10.50 5.77 -6.84
N ASP A 69 10.45 5.97 -8.16
CA ASP A 69 10.76 7.26 -8.79
C ASP A 69 9.75 8.33 -8.38
N LEU A 70 8.44 8.02 -8.44
CA LEU A 70 7.41 8.96 -8.03
C LEU A 70 7.41 9.16 -6.51
N PHE A 71 7.67 8.09 -5.74
CA PHE A 71 7.74 8.17 -4.29
C PHE A 71 8.88 9.08 -3.82
N ASP A 72 10.07 8.93 -4.40
CA ASP A 72 11.25 9.75 -4.12
C ASP A 72 11.02 11.20 -4.53
N GLN A 73 10.38 11.45 -5.69
CA GLN A 73 10.01 12.81 -6.11
C GLN A 73 9.06 13.51 -5.12
N VAL A 74 8.13 12.77 -4.50
CA VAL A 74 7.22 13.34 -3.48
C VAL A 74 7.97 13.62 -2.18
N ILE A 75 8.94 12.79 -1.81
CA ILE A 75 9.83 13.04 -0.67
C ILE A 75 10.70 14.28 -0.91
N GLU A 76 11.29 14.42 -2.10
CA GLU A 76 12.06 15.61 -2.48
C GLU A 76 11.20 16.87 -2.40
N GLU A 77 9.97 16.83 -2.92
CA GLU A 77 9.01 17.94 -2.81
C GLU A 77 8.65 18.27 -1.35
N ALA A 78 8.48 17.25 -0.51
CA ALA A 78 8.23 17.44 0.93
C ALA A 78 9.43 18.10 1.63
N ASN A 79 10.65 17.67 1.31
CA ASN A 79 11.88 18.27 1.85
C ASN A 79 12.06 19.72 1.40
N GLU A 80 11.75 20.02 0.13
CA GLU A 80 11.75 21.39 -0.38
C GLU A 80 10.76 22.27 0.40
N HIS A 81 9.53 21.79 0.64
CA HIS A 81 8.55 22.50 1.45
C HIS A 81 9.00 22.70 2.90
N TYR A 82 9.66 21.70 3.49
CA TYR A 82 10.20 21.80 4.84
C TYR A 82 11.27 22.91 4.94
N HIS A 83 12.23 22.96 4.01
CA HIS A 83 13.27 24.00 4.00
C HIS A 83 12.70 25.40 3.72
N GLN A 84 11.72 25.51 2.82
CA GLN A 84 11.05 26.80 2.56
C GLN A 84 10.24 27.28 3.77
N LEU A 85 9.58 26.36 4.49
CA LEU A 85 8.89 26.64 5.74
C LEU A 85 9.87 27.17 6.80
N GLU A 86 10.96 26.44 7.05
CA GLU A 86 11.98 26.79 8.04
C GLU A 86 12.57 28.18 7.75
N THR A 87 12.95 28.44 6.50
CA THR A 87 13.50 29.73 6.07
C THR A 87 12.54 30.89 6.35
N ARG A 88 11.23 30.69 6.11
CA ARG A 88 10.22 31.73 6.36
C ARG A 88 9.97 31.94 7.85
N MET A 89 9.94 30.87 8.64
CA MET A 89 9.79 30.97 10.10
C MET A 89 10.96 31.74 10.73
N VAL A 90 12.19 31.49 10.30
CA VAL A 90 13.37 32.22 10.78
C VAL A 90 13.29 33.71 10.43
N LYS A 91 12.87 34.06 9.20
CA LYS A 91 12.70 35.46 8.78
C LYS A 91 11.65 36.20 9.63
N MET A 92 10.50 35.57 9.84
CA MET A 92 9.45 36.15 10.68
C MET A 92 9.93 36.41 12.11
N GLN A 93 10.74 35.49 12.66
CA GLN A 93 11.30 35.63 14.01
C GLN A 93 12.36 36.75 14.09
N GLN A 94 13.17 36.94 13.05
CA GLN A 94 14.16 38.03 12.97
C GLN A 94 13.51 39.41 12.87
N GLU A 95 12.38 39.51 12.17
CA GLU A 95 11.62 40.76 12.04
C GLU A 95 10.81 41.11 13.30
N GLY A 96 10.82 40.26 14.33
CA GLY A 96 10.06 40.46 15.56
C GLY A 96 8.54 40.44 15.36
N LEU A 97 8.08 39.85 14.24
CA LEU A 97 6.66 39.74 13.92
C LEU A 97 6.05 38.61 14.74
N ASP A 98 5.10 38.98 15.59
CA ASP A 98 4.31 38.01 16.32
C ASP A 98 3.39 37.24 15.34
N ILE A 99 3.43 35.90 15.46
CA ILE A 99 2.74 34.95 14.56
C ILE A 99 1.22 35.12 14.64
N GLU A 100 0.71 35.58 15.79
CA GLU A 100 -0.72 35.73 16.05
C GLU A 100 -1.28 37.07 15.55
N THR A 101 -0.45 38.12 15.51
CA THR A 101 -0.91 39.49 15.26
C THR A 101 -0.69 39.96 13.81
N THR A 102 0.25 39.36 13.09
CA THR A 102 0.64 39.84 11.75
C THR A 102 0.32 38.84 10.64
N GLN A 103 -0.77 39.08 9.91
CA GLN A 103 -1.11 38.39 8.65
C GLN A 103 -0.20 38.86 7.49
N ASN A 104 1.12 38.66 7.63
CA ASN A 104 2.12 39.05 6.62
C ASN A 104 2.19 38.01 5.48
N ARG A 105 2.75 38.40 4.34
CA ARG A 105 3.06 37.54 3.20
C ARG A 105 3.80 36.27 3.62
N ASP A 106 4.78 36.37 4.52
CA ASP A 106 5.57 35.22 4.97
C ASP A 106 4.80 34.26 5.86
N TYR A 107 3.84 34.76 6.65
CA TYR A 107 2.93 33.90 7.43
C TYR A 107 2.10 33.01 6.50
N PHE A 108 1.42 33.59 5.50
CA PHE A 108 0.63 32.82 4.55
C PHE A 108 1.52 31.89 3.69
N GLY A 109 2.73 32.31 3.33
CA GLY A 109 3.69 31.46 2.64
C GLY A 109 4.10 30.23 3.47
N ALA A 110 4.43 30.43 4.75
CA ALA A 110 4.73 29.36 5.68
C ALA A 110 3.53 28.41 5.86
N LEU A 111 2.32 28.96 6.01
CA LEU A 111 1.10 28.16 6.13
C LEU A 111 0.87 27.27 4.91
N ILE A 112 1.04 27.80 3.69
CA ILE A 112 0.88 27.01 2.46
C ILE A 112 1.90 25.87 2.43
N HIS A 113 3.18 26.12 2.72
CA HIS A 113 4.19 25.05 2.76
C HIS A 113 3.89 23.99 3.83
N HIS A 114 3.42 24.42 5.00
CA HIS A 114 3.02 23.50 6.07
C HIS A 114 1.85 22.61 5.63
N LEU A 115 0.80 23.19 5.04
CA LEU A 115 -0.36 22.44 4.55
C LEU A 115 0.03 21.46 3.42
N SER A 116 0.89 21.89 2.50
CA SER A 116 1.43 21.02 1.44
C SER A 116 2.24 19.85 2.00
N LEU A 117 3.08 20.09 3.01
CA LEU A 117 3.84 19.04 3.69
C LEU A 117 2.93 18.01 4.36
N VAL A 118 1.90 18.47 5.07
CA VAL A 118 0.91 17.59 5.71
C VAL A 118 0.15 16.77 4.66
N ARG A 119 -0.19 17.37 3.52
CA ARG A 119 -0.83 16.67 2.40
C ARG A 119 0.07 15.58 1.83
N ASN A 120 1.32 15.89 1.50
CA ASN A 120 2.28 14.93 0.96
C ASN A 120 2.52 13.78 1.94
N LYS A 121 2.68 14.09 3.24
CA LYS A 121 2.80 13.07 4.30
C LYS A 121 1.60 12.11 4.31
N ARG A 122 0.37 12.64 4.25
CA ARG A 122 -0.86 11.81 4.24
C ARG A 122 -0.91 10.91 3.02
N CYS A 123 -0.60 11.44 1.84
CA CYS A 123 -0.56 10.67 0.60
C CYS A 123 0.49 9.55 0.65
N LEU A 124 1.73 9.86 1.07
CA LEU A 124 2.79 8.86 1.23
C LEU A 124 2.40 7.76 2.22
N MET A 125 1.84 8.14 3.38
CA MET A 125 1.37 7.17 4.37
C MET A 125 0.25 6.30 3.83
N SER A 126 -0.74 6.88 3.13
CA SER A 126 -1.84 6.11 2.54
C SER A 126 -1.35 5.11 1.49
N TYR A 127 -0.34 5.51 0.71
CA TYR A 127 0.28 4.64 -0.29
C TYR A 127 0.94 3.43 0.35
N VAL A 128 1.83 3.67 1.32
CA VAL A 128 2.55 2.61 2.05
C VAL A 128 1.57 1.71 2.81
N TYR A 129 0.54 2.28 3.43
CA TYR A 129 -0.47 1.52 4.17
C TYR A 129 -1.30 0.60 3.28
N ASN A 130 -1.82 1.10 2.15
CA ASN A 130 -2.57 0.26 1.23
C ASN A 130 -1.71 -0.88 0.68
N ARG A 131 -0.45 -0.59 0.35
CA ARG A 131 0.48 -1.61 -0.11
C ARG A 131 0.81 -2.65 0.97
N SER A 132 1.01 -2.24 2.22
CA SER A 132 1.26 -3.19 3.31
C SER A 132 0.05 -4.10 3.56
N GLN A 133 -1.18 -3.60 3.42
CA GLN A 133 -2.40 -4.42 3.45
C GLN A 133 -2.43 -5.43 2.31
N SER A 134 -2.06 -5.04 1.09
CA SER A 134 -1.94 -5.97 -0.04
C SER A 134 -0.87 -7.03 0.18
N VAL A 135 0.29 -6.67 0.75
CA VAL A 135 1.34 -7.63 1.14
C VAL A 135 0.87 -8.61 2.21
N GLN A 136 0.09 -8.13 3.20
CA GLN A 136 -0.54 -9.02 4.18
C GLN A 136 -1.51 -9.99 3.51
N ARG A 137 -2.39 -9.50 2.62
CA ARG A 137 -3.32 -10.36 1.85
C ARG A 137 -2.58 -11.45 1.08
N LEU A 138 -1.44 -11.13 0.45
CA LEU A 138 -0.60 -12.12 -0.24
C LEU A 138 -0.10 -13.22 0.71
N ARG A 139 0.28 -12.89 1.95
CA ARG A 139 0.69 -13.89 2.95
C ARG A 139 -0.44 -14.88 3.28
N TRP A 140 -1.68 -14.41 3.28
CA TRP A 140 -2.86 -15.25 3.54
C TRP A 140 -3.30 -16.06 2.31
N GLN A 141 -3.06 -15.58 1.10
CA GLN A 141 -3.44 -16.27 -0.14
C GLN A 141 -2.39 -17.29 -0.62
N LEU A 142 -1.11 -16.94 -0.59
CA LEU A 142 -0.01 -17.74 -1.16
C LEU A 142 0.82 -18.48 -0.11
N GLY A 143 0.61 -18.18 1.18
CA GLY A 143 1.39 -18.76 2.28
C GLY A 143 2.73 -18.05 2.52
N ALA A 144 3.66 -18.74 3.18
CA ALA A 144 4.91 -18.16 3.68
C ALA A 144 5.96 -17.87 2.58
N VAL A 145 5.81 -18.47 1.39
CA VAL A 145 6.77 -18.34 0.29
C VAL A 145 6.14 -17.49 -0.82
N LEU A 146 6.79 -16.40 -1.16
CA LEU A 146 6.32 -15.51 -2.23
C LEU A 146 7.00 -15.88 -3.57
N PRO A 147 6.25 -16.06 -4.67
CA PRO A 147 6.81 -16.25 -6.02
C PRO A 147 7.80 -15.15 -6.42
N ALA A 148 8.83 -15.51 -7.22
CA ALA A 148 9.89 -14.58 -7.64
C ALA A 148 9.32 -13.31 -8.34
N ASP A 149 8.33 -13.50 -9.21
CA ASP A 149 7.66 -12.42 -9.95
C ASP A 149 7.01 -11.37 -9.05
N LEU A 150 6.54 -11.76 -7.86
CA LEU A 150 5.98 -10.84 -6.88
C LEU A 150 7.08 -10.19 -6.04
N GLN A 151 8.17 -10.91 -5.75
CA GLN A 151 9.32 -10.34 -5.05
C GLN A 151 10.00 -9.22 -5.85
N GLU A 152 9.99 -9.27 -7.18
CA GLU A 152 10.53 -8.19 -8.02
C GLU A 152 9.70 -6.90 -7.97
N LYS A 153 8.41 -7.01 -7.65
CA LYS A 153 7.48 -5.87 -7.57
C LYS A 153 7.52 -5.15 -6.23
N LEU A 154 8.09 -5.78 -5.20
CA LEU A 154 8.16 -5.28 -3.83
C LEU A 154 9.43 -4.46 -3.60
N ASN A 155 9.30 -3.42 -2.80
CA ASN A 155 10.45 -2.67 -2.29
C ASN A 155 11.17 -3.46 -1.17
N PHE A 156 12.43 -3.12 -0.90
CA PHE A 156 13.24 -3.73 0.17
C PHE A 156 12.53 -3.69 1.53
N SER A 157 11.99 -2.53 1.93
CA SER A 157 11.27 -2.37 3.19
C SER A 157 10.00 -3.22 3.26
N GLU A 158 9.35 -3.47 2.12
CA GLU A 158 8.15 -4.33 2.05
C GLU A 158 8.51 -5.81 2.20
N LYS A 159 9.68 -6.23 1.68
CA LYS A 159 10.20 -7.60 1.87
C LYS A 159 10.53 -7.85 3.34
N GLU A 160 11.15 -6.87 4.00
CA GLU A 160 11.41 -6.94 5.45
C GLU A 160 10.11 -7.00 6.25
N PHE A 161 9.12 -6.18 5.89
CA PHE A 161 7.79 -6.22 6.50
C PHE A 161 7.11 -7.59 6.32
N PHE A 162 7.16 -8.18 5.12
CA PHE A 162 6.60 -9.52 4.85
C PHE A 162 7.27 -10.59 5.71
N LYS A 163 8.60 -10.54 5.86
CA LYS A 163 9.35 -11.46 6.71
C LYS A 163 8.94 -11.33 8.17
N ASN A 164 8.96 -10.11 8.71
CA ASN A 164 8.59 -9.85 10.11
C ASN A 164 7.14 -10.26 10.39
N TYR A 165 6.23 -10.00 9.45
CA TYR A 165 4.84 -10.43 9.55
C TYR A 165 4.69 -11.96 9.51
N SER A 166 5.45 -12.63 8.64
CA SER A 166 5.46 -14.09 8.55
C SER A 166 6.00 -14.75 9.82
N ASP A 167 7.06 -14.18 10.40
CA ASP A 167 7.63 -14.66 11.67
C ASP A 167 6.63 -14.47 12.83
N LEU A 168 5.95 -13.33 12.88
CA LEU A 168 4.90 -13.06 13.88
C LEU A 168 3.71 -13.99 13.74
N LEU A 169 3.24 -14.20 12.51
CA LEU A 169 2.13 -15.11 12.22
C LEU A 169 2.51 -16.56 12.55
N GLY A 170 3.74 -16.98 12.22
CA GLY A 170 4.25 -18.30 12.57
C GLY A 170 4.36 -18.51 14.08
N SER A 171 4.82 -17.50 14.83
CA SER A 171 4.82 -17.54 16.29
C SER A 171 3.40 -17.67 16.86
N TYR A 172 2.43 -16.96 16.29
CA TYR A 172 1.03 -17.06 16.70
C TYR A 172 0.44 -18.44 16.40
N MET A 173 0.62 -18.96 15.18
CA MET A 173 0.19 -20.32 14.79
C MET A 173 0.77 -21.39 15.71
N THR A 174 2.05 -21.27 16.06
CA THR A 174 2.71 -22.19 17.00
C THR A 174 2.08 -22.13 18.39
N SER A 175 1.65 -20.94 18.84
CA SER A 175 1.05 -20.78 20.17
C SER A 175 -0.35 -21.39 20.29
N ILE A 176 -1.11 -21.42 19.19
CA ILE A 176 -2.45 -21.98 19.13
C ILE A 176 -2.48 -23.43 18.59
N ASP A 177 -1.32 -23.94 18.12
CA ASP A 177 -1.15 -25.25 17.48
C ASP A 177 -2.15 -25.49 16.34
N LEU A 178 -2.37 -24.45 15.53
CA LEU A 178 -3.34 -24.45 14.43
C LEU A 178 -2.81 -23.59 13.28
N ASP A 179 -2.88 -24.13 12.06
CA ASP A 179 -2.65 -23.36 10.85
C ASP A 179 -3.90 -22.56 10.48
N LEU A 180 -3.78 -21.24 10.47
CA LEU A 180 -4.87 -20.31 10.15
C LEU A 180 -4.95 -20.00 8.65
N THR A 181 -3.97 -20.43 7.86
CA THR A 181 -3.89 -20.10 6.43
C THR A 181 -4.58 -21.12 5.53
N VAL A 182 -5.06 -22.22 6.12
CA VAL A 182 -5.79 -23.31 5.45
C VAL A 182 -7.29 -23.21 5.72
N ASP A 183 -8.10 -23.98 4.99
CA ASP A 183 -9.55 -24.16 5.22
C ASP A 183 -10.43 -22.89 5.11
N THR A 184 -10.14 -22.00 4.15
CA THR A 184 -10.99 -20.80 3.93
C THR A 184 -12.38 -21.12 3.36
N THR A 185 -12.56 -22.32 2.78
CA THR A 185 -13.83 -22.79 2.25
C THR A 185 -14.27 -24.06 2.97
N PRO A 186 -15.57 -24.20 3.30
CA PRO A 186 -16.05 -25.37 3.99
C PRO A 186 -15.83 -26.62 3.11
N PRO A 187 -15.26 -27.70 3.66
CA PRO A 187 -15.01 -28.91 2.89
C PRO A 187 -16.34 -29.55 2.48
N LYS A 188 -16.51 -29.77 1.16
CA LYS A 188 -17.65 -30.50 0.57
C LYS A 188 -17.39 -32.00 0.65
N ASP A 189 -16.33 -32.45 -0.03
CA ASP A 189 -15.90 -33.85 -0.12
C ASP A 189 -14.43 -34.02 0.27
N PRO A 190 -14.05 -35.14 0.91
CA PRO A 190 -12.68 -35.38 1.39
C PRO A 190 -11.64 -35.61 0.27
N TYR A 191 -12.10 -36.04 -0.90
CA TYR A 191 -11.27 -36.25 -2.09
C TYR A 191 -11.72 -35.35 -3.22
N ILE A 192 -10.76 -34.78 -3.94
CA ILE A 192 -11.01 -33.96 -5.13
C ILE A 192 -10.19 -34.45 -6.31
N GLN A 193 -10.75 -34.29 -7.51
CA GLN A 193 -10.01 -34.50 -8.75
C GLN A 193 -9.31 -33.20 -9.12
N VAL A 194 -8.00 -33.27 -9.32
CA VAL A 194 -7.17 -32.12 -9.68
C VAL A 194 -6.45 -32.38 -10.99
N ARG A 195 -6.36 -31.35 -11.82
CA ARG A 195 -5.54 -31.33 -13.02
C ARG A 195 -4.24 -30.61 -12.72
N VAL A 196 -3.13 -31.20 -13.14
CA VAL A 196 -1.80 -30.61 -13.00
C VAL A 196 -1.55 -29.60 -14.12
N MET A 197 -1.18 -28.36 -13.79
CA MET A 197 -0.92 -27.31 -14.78
C MET A 197 0.51 -27.33 -15.32
N ASP A 198 1.49 -27.61 -14.46
CA ASP A 198 2.93 -27.64 -14.76
C ASP A 198 3.58 -28.95 -14.28
N ASP A 199 4.66 -29.38 -14.97
CA ASP A 199 5.40 -30.60 -14.60
C ASP A 199 6.09 -30.43 -13.24
N LEU A 200 5.47 -30.97 -12.19
CA LEU A 200 5.97 -30.90 -10.81
C LEU A 200 6.92 -32.03 -10.43
N GLY A 201 7.03 -33.08 -11.25
CA GLY A 201 7.90 -34.22 -10.98
C GLY A 201 7.39 -35.05 -9.80
N GLU A 202 8.28 -35.54 -8.94
CA GLU A 202 7.90 -36.31 -7.75
C GLU A 202 7.59 -35.37 -6.58
N VAL A 203 6.32 -35.31 -6.18
CA VAL A 203 5.88 -34.59 -4.98
C VAL A 203 5.65 -35.58 -3.85
N LEU A 204 6.15 -35.24 -2.67
CA LEU A 204 5.94 -36.00 -1.44
C LEU A 204 4.58 -35.64 -0.86
N LEU A 205 3.64 -36.59 -0.91
CA LEU A 205 2.40 -36.55 -0.14
C LEU A 205 2.58 -37.35 1.16
N ASP A 206 1.60 -37.26 2.08
CA ASP A 206 1.71 -37.88 3.43
C ASP A 206 1.97 -39.39 3.38
N ASP A 207 1.35 -40.08 2.42
CA ASP A 207 1.39 -41.56 2.37
C ASP A 207 2.21 -42.12 1.18
N GLN A 208 2.43 -41.35 0.10
CA GLN A 208 3.10 -41.83 -1.14
C GLN A 208 3.77 -40.68 -1.91
N SER A 209 4.90 -40.94 -2.57
CA SER A 209 5.42 -40.04 -3.60
C SER A 209 4.67 -40.31 -4.91
N THR A 210 4.03 -39.29 -5.47
CA THR A 210 3.34 -39.40 -6.77
C THR A 210 4.01 -38.51 -7.79
N THR A 211 4.24 -39.04 -8.99
CA THR A 211 4.74 -38.27 -10.12
C THR A 211 3.59 -37.48 -10.75
N LEU A 212 3.62 -36.16 -10.58
CA LEU A 212 2.65 -35.23 -11.16
C LEU A 212 3.20 -34.71 -12.49
N LEU A 213 2.60 -35.20 -13.59
CA LEU A 213 2.95 -34.82 -14.96
C LEU A 213 1.98 -33.74 -15.46
N ARG A 214 2.43 -32.89 -16.37
CA ARG A 214 1.61 -31.83 -16.94
C ARG A 214 0.33 -32.37 -17.58
N ASN A 215 -0.80 -31.73 -17.29
CA ASN A 215 -2.15 -32.10 -17.73
C ASN A 215 -2.66 -33.48 -17.26
N SER A 216 -1.98 -34.18 -16.35
CA SER A 216 -2.52 -35.40 -15.75
C SER A 216 -3.62 -35.07 -14.74
N ILE A 217 -4.57 -35.99 -14.56
CA ILE A 217 -5.66 -35.86 -13.59
C ILE A 217 -5.40 -36.86 -12.47
N HIS A 218 -5.40 -36.38 -11.24
CA HIS A 218 -5.17 -37.19 -10.04
C HIS A 218 -6.32 -37.01 -9.04
N LEU A 219 -6.63 -38.09 -8.32
CA LEU A 219 -7.55 -38.05 -7.18
C LEU A 219 -6.72 -37.93 -5.90
N MET A 220 -6.85 -36.81 -5.20
CA MET A 220 -6.01 -36.48 -4.04
C MET A 220 -6.89 -36.06 -2.85
N LYS A 221 -6.36 -36.19 -1.63
CA LYS A 221 -7.02 -35.64 -0.44
C LYS A 221 -7.04 -34.12 -0.55
N ARG A 222 -8.16 -33.49 -0.16
CA ARG A 222 -8.29 -32.02 -0.27
C ARG A 222 -7.19 -31.27 0.49
N THR A 223 -6.79 -31.74 1.67
CA THR A 223 -5.74 -31.14 2.50
C THR A 223 -4.41 -30.98 1.78
N GLU A 224 -4.02 -31.96 0.95
CA GLU A 224 -2.77 -31.94 0.19
C GLU A 224 -2.90 -31.10 -1.07
N ALA A 225 -4.07 -31.15 -1.71
CA ALA A 225 -4.34 -30.44 -2.95
C ALA A 225 -4.49 -28.91 -2.73
N GLU A 226 -5.08 -28.46 -1.62
CA GLU A 226 -5.31 -27.02 -1.36
C GLU A 226 -4.02 -26.19 -1.35
N SER A 227 -2.95 -26.71 -0.76
CA SER A 227 -1.63 -26.03 -0.74
C SER A 227 -1.07 -25.83 -2.14
N LEU A 228 -1.29 -26.80 -3.04
CA LEU A 228 -0.79 -26.76 -4.41
C LEU A 228 -1.72 -25.95 -5.34
N ILE A 229 -3.03 -25.95 -5.08
CA ILE A 229 -4.02 -25.13 -5.79
C ILE A 229 -3.79 -23.65 -5.47
N SER A 230 -3.55 -23.28 -4.20
CA SER A 230 -3.30 -21.88 -3.81
C SER A 230 -2.03 -21.31 -4.42
N GLN A 231 -1.04 -22.17 -4.69
CA GLN A 231 0.19 -21.82 -5.42
C GLN A 231 -0.02 -21.72 -6.95
N GLY A 232 -1.19 -22.11 -7.46
CA GLY A 232 -1.53 -22.08 -8.88
C GLY A 232 -0.97 -23.25 -9.70
N LEU A 233 -0.48 -24.31 -9.04
CA LEU A 233 0.14 -25.46 -9.71
C LEU A 233 -0.88 -26.53 -10.13
N LEU A 234 -2.01 -26.58 -9.43
CA LEU A 234 -3.13 -27.49 -9.68
C LEU A 234 -4.43 -26.71 -9.89
N GLU A 235 -5.33 -27.26 -10.70
CA GLU A 235 -6.69 -26.76 -10.90
C GLU A 235 -7.72 -27.83 -10.48
N GLU A 236 -8.77 -27.45 -9.76
CA GLU A 236 -9.86 -28.37 -9.42
C GLU A 236 -10.64 -28.75 -10.67
N PHE A 237 -10.66 -30.05 -11.01
CA PHE A 237 -11.38 -30.55 -12.16
C PHE A 237 -12.80 -30.93 -11.73
N THR A 238 -13.73 -29.98 -11.83
CA THR A 238 -15.17 -30.27 -11.76
C THR A 238 -15.67 -30.66 -13.15
N GLY A 239 -15.91 -31.95 -13.35
CA GLY A 239 -16.63 -32.47 -14.51
C GLY A 239 -18.13 -32.17 -14.47
#